data_AF-A0A7L4PGE9-F1
#
_entry.id   AF-A0A7L4PGE9-F1
#
_cell.length_a   1.000
_cell.length_b   1.000
_cell.length_c   1.000
_cell.angle_alpha   90.00
_cell.angle_beta   90.00
_cell.angle_gamma   90.00
#
_symmetry.space_group_name_H-M   'P 1'
#
loop_
_entity.id
_entity.type
_entity.pdbx_description
1 polymer ?
#
loop_
_entity_poly.entity_id
_entity_poly.type
_entity_poly.pdbx_seq_one_letter_code
_entity_poly.pdbx_strand_id
1 'polypeptide(L)'
;MELMLFKMLPTTVIHLIAPCALILIGWIVERKLVGRVATFSNVMAANLYFYYLPSIHPLLAIYLTIGFIFSIIEFLPSELKGSLSRPYSIVRYAYSSIIIVALIVLSVESMV
;
A
#
# COMPACT_ATOMS: atom_id res chain seq x y z
N MET A 1 -5.17 -0.44 -17.10
CA MET A 1 -4.48 0.85 -16.88
C MET A 1 -3.50 0.62 -15.75
N GLU A 2 -2.20 0.60 -16.04
CA GLU A 2 -1.14 0.30 -15.06
C GLU A 2 -1.04 1.38 -13.96
N LEU A 3 -0.49 1.02 -12.79
CA LEU A 3 -0.28 1.92 -11.64
C LEU A 3 0.48 3.19 -12.06
N MET A 4 -0.23 4.32 -12.18
CA MET A 4 0.30 5.58 -12.73
C MET A 4 1.56 6.08 -12.01
N LEU A 5 1.63 5.86 -10.70
CA LEU A 5 2.76 6.29 -9.87
C LEU A 5 4.01 5.41 -10.07
N PHE A 6 3.83 4.10 -10.24
CA PHE A 6 4.95 3.17 -10.41
C PHE A 6 5.58 3.27 -11.81
N LYS A 7 4.84 3.75 -12.83
CA LYS A 7 5.41 4.04 -14.16
C LYS A 7 6.43 5.18 -14.18
N MET A 8 6.34 6.12 -13.23
CA MET A 8 7.27 7.25 -13.16
C MET A 8 8.60 6.87 -12.51
N LEU A 9 8.67 5.68 -11.89
CA LEU A 9 9.86 5.20 -11.20
C LEU A 9 10.72 4.34 -12.14
N PRO A 10 12.06 4.51 -12.13
CA PRO A 10 12.96 3.60 -12.84
C PRO A 10 12.77 2.16 -12.35
N THR A 11 12.88 1.17 -13.23
CA THR A 11 12.74 -0.26 -12.89
C THR A 11 13.66 -0.69 -11.73
N THR A 12 14.88 -0.16 -11.68
CA THR A 12 15.81 -0.36 -10.55
C THR A 12 15.21 0.08 -9.22
N VAL A 13 14.49 1.21 -9.19
CA VAL A 13 13.85 1.70 -7.97
C VAL A 13 12.70 0.79 -7.56
N ILE A 14 11.93 0.27 -8.52
CA ILE A 14 10.80 -0.63 -8.25
C ILE A 14 11.27 -1.92 -7.59
N HIS A 15 12.37 -2.51 -8.06
CA HIS A 15 12.98 -3.68 -7.41
C HIS A 15 13.48 -3.41 -5.99
N LEU A 16 13.79 -2.15 -5.67
CA LEU A 16 14.19 -1.74 -4.32
C LEU A 16 13.00 -1.43 -3.41
N ILE A 17 11.78 -1.29 -3.93
CA ILE A 17 10.60 -0.96 -3.10
C ILE A 17 10.32 -2.07 -2.08
N ALA A 18 10.36 -3.34 -2.49
CA ALA A 18 10.12 -4.47 -1.59
C ALA A 18 11.14 -4.55 -0.43
N PRO A 19 12.47 -4.57 -0.68
CA PRO A 19 13.46 -4.58 0.41
C PRO A 19 13.41 -3.30 1.26
N CYS A 20 13.23 -2.11 0.66
CA CYS A 20 13.07 -0.86 1.41
C CYS A 20 11.83 -0.88 2.31
N ALA A 21 10.71 -1.45 1.84
CA ALA A 21 9.50 -1.59 2.65
C ALA A 21 9.71 -2.51 3.85
N LEU A 22 10.44 -3.63 3.68
CA LEU A 22 10.80 -4.52 4.78
C LEU A 22 11.70 -3.84 5.82
N ILE A 23 12.70 -3.08 5.36
CA ILE A 23 13.56 -2.27 6.24
C ILE A 23 12.73 -1.24 7.01
N LEU A 24 11.81 -0.55 6.33
CA LEU A 24 10.91 0.40 6.94
C LEU A 24 10.02 -0.29 8.00
N ILE A 25 9.46 -1.46 7.68
CA ILE A 25 8.66 -2.26 8.62
C ILE A 25 9.47 -2.60 9.87
N GLY A 26 10.72 -3.05 9.73
CA GLY A 26 11.63 -3.30 10.85
C GLY A 26 11.80 -2.06 11.74
N TRP A 27 12.10 -0.91 11.13
CA TRP A 27 12.24 0.36 11.84
C TRP A 27 10.95 0.79 12.57
N ILE A 28 9.77 0.56 11.98
CA ILE A 28 8.47 0.89 12.58
C ILE A 28 8.21 0.00 13.81
N VAL A 29 8.54 -1.30 13.71
CA VAL A 29 8.40 -2.26 14.80
C VAL A 29 9.32 -1.89 15.97
N GLU A 30 10.58 -1.54 15.71
CA GLU A 30 11.53 -1.08 16.72
C GLU A 30 11.01 0.14 17.50
N ARG A 31 10.30 1.04 16.83
CA ARG A 31 9.68 2.24 17.43
C ARG A 31 8.32 1.99 18.09
N LYS A 32 7.88 0.73 18.23
CA LYS A 32 6.59 0.33 18.82
C LYS A 32 5.38 0.97 18.13
N LEU A 33 5.49 1.32 16.85
CA LEU A 33 4.40 1.87 16.04
C LEU A 33 3.53 0.75 15.44
N VAL A 34 3.20 -0.25 16.26
CA VAL A 34 2.69 -1.57 15.83
C VAL A 34 1.40 -1.48 15.01
N GLY A 35 0.51 -0.54 15.35
CA GLY A 35 -0.74 -0.34 14.61
C GLY A 35 -0.58 0.17 13.17
N ARG A 36 0.57 0.79 12.86
CA ARG A 36 0.89 1.39 11.56
C ARG A 36 1.55 0.42 10.59
N VAL A 37 2.19 -0.62 11.16
CA VAL A 37 2.89 -1.67 10.40
C VAL A 37 1.91 -2.43 9.52
N ALA A 38 0.76 -2.82 10.06
CA ALA A 38 -0.20 -3.67 9.34
C ALA A 38 -0.75 -2.99 8.08
N THR A 39 -1.22 -1.74 8.20
CA THR A 39 -1.77 -0.98 7.07
C THR A 39 -0.70 -0.75 6.01
N PHE A 40 0.49 -0.29 6.41
CA PHE A 40 1.59 -0.05 5.48
C PHE A 40 2.01 -1.33 4.75
N SER A 41 2.17 -2.43 5.48
CA SER A 41 2.56 -3.72 4.90
C SER A 41 1.52 -4.23 3.90
N ASN A 42 0.23 -4.15 4.26
CA ASN A 42 -0.87 -4.58 3.39
C ASN A 42 -0.96 -3.75 2.11
N VAL A 43 -0.85 -2.42 2.24
CA VAL A 43 -0.83 -1.49 1.10
C VAL A 43 0.34 -1.79 0.18
N MET A 44 1.53 -2.00 0.74
CA MET A 44 2.73 -2.26 -0.05
C MET A 44 2.64 -3.61 -0.77
N ALA A 45 2.19 -4.65 -0.07
CA ALA A 45 1.97 -5.98 -0.64
C ALA A 45 0.97 -5.91 -1.81
N ALA A 46 -0.15 -5.21 -1.65
CA ALA A 46 -1.13 -5.04 -2.71
C ALA A 46 -0.55 -4.29 -3.92
N ASN A 47 0.13 -3.16 -3.69
CA ASN A 47 0.72 -2.37 -4.78
C ASN A 47 1.78 -3.17 -5.54
N LEU A 48 2.66 -3.89 -4.85
CA LEU A 48 3.68 -4.73 -5.47
C LEU A 48 3.07 -5.90 -6.24
N TYR A 49 2.07 -6.58 -5.67
CA TYR A 49 1.40 -7.69 -6.33
C TYR A 49 0.74 -7.24 -7.64
N PHE A 50 -0.12 -6.22 -7.57
CA PHE A 50 -0.87 -5.71 -8.73
C PHE A 50 -0.01 -4.96 -9.76
N TYR A 51 1.20 -4.53 -9.38
CA TYR A 51 2.16 -3.96 -10.32
C TYR A 51 2.65 -4.97 -11.36
N TYR A 52 2.83 -6.24 -10.97
CA TYR A 52 3.30 -7.30 -11.87
C TYR A 52 2.19 -7.93 -12.72
N LEU A 53 0.92 -7.55 -12.51
CA LEU A 53 -0.18 -8.02 -13.34
C LEU A 53 -0.21 -7.25 -14.68
N PRO A 54 -0.43 -7.96 -15.81
CA PRO A 54 -0.42 -7.35 -17.15
C PRO A 54 -1.58 -6.35 -17.36
N SER A 55 -2.68 -6.51 -16.61
CA SER A 55 -3.77 -5.56 -16.62
C SER A 55 -4.50 -5.54 -15.29
N ILE A 56 -4.92 -4.34 -14.88
CA ILE A 56 -5.75 -4.12 -13.70
C ILE A 56 -6.88 -3.15 -14.03
N HIS A 57 -8.02 -3.35 -13.36
CA HIS A 57 -9.20 -2.49 -13.47
C HIS A 57 -8.86 -1.06 -12.99
N PRO A 58 -9.31 0.01 -13.68
CA PRO A 58 -8.94 1.39 -13.34
C PRO A 58 -9.34 1.81 -11.90
N LEU A 59 -10.50 1.36 -11.41
CA LEU A 59 -10.89 1.58 -10.02
C LEU A 59 -9.91 0.97 -9.01
N LEU A 60 -9.36 -0.20 -9.34
CA LEU A 60 -8.36 -0.87 -8.51
C LEU A 60 -7.04 -0.10 -8.53
N ALA A 61 -6.62 0.42 -9.68
CA ALA A 61 -5.43 1.26 -9.79
C ALA A 61 -5.54 2.54 -8.93
N ILE A 62 -6.70 3.20 -8.94
CA ILE A 62 -6.98 4.38 -8.11
C ILE A 62 -6.95 4.01 -6.63
N TYR A 63 -7.61 2.91 -6.26
CA TYR A 63 -7.57 2.38 -4.90
C TYR A 63 -6.12 2.19 -4.46
N LEU A 64 -5.34 1.34 -5.13
CA LEU A 64 -3.94 1.06 -4.78
C LEU A 64 -3.08 2.33 -4.61
N THR A 65 -3.28 3.32 -5.49
CA THR A 65 -2.61 4.62 -5.44
C THR A 65 -2.96 5.43 -4.19
N ILE A 66 -4.24 5.51 -3.85
CA ILE A 66 -4.71 6.19 -2.63
C ILE A 66 -4.10 5.52 -1.40
N GLY A 67 -4.12 4.18 -1.34
CA GLY A 67 -3.52 3.43 -0.25
C GLY A 67 -2.04 3.75 -0.06
N PHE A 68 -1.28 3.75 -1.17
CA PHE A 68 0.15 4.04 -1.16
C PHE A 68 0.43 5.44 -0.57
N ILE A 69 -0.26 6.47 -1.06
CA ILE A 69 -0.10 7.85 -0.58
C ILE A 69 -0.42 7.96 0.92
N PHE A 70 -1.55 7.40 1.35
CA PHE A 70 -1.95 7.47 2.76
C PHE A 70 -1.00 6.70 3.68
N SER A 71 -0.45 5.58 3.22
CA SER A 71 0.53 4.81 3.98
C SER A 71 1.83 5.58 4.20
N ILE A 72 2.26 6.42 3.24
CA ILE A 72 3.42 7.29 3.38
C ILE A 72 3.11 8.46 4.32
N ILE A 73 1.94 9.08 4.17
CA ILE A 73 1.48 10.16 5.05
C ILE A 73 1.47 9.70 6.53
N GLU A 74 1.24 8.41 6.76
CA GLU A 74 1.26 7.78 8.08
C GLU A 74 2.62 7.85 8.81
N PHE A 75 3.70 8.18 8.11
CA PHE A 75 5.01 8.42 8.74
C PHE A 75 5.29 9.89 9.05
N LEU A 76 4.46 10.82 8.60
CA LEU A 76 4.64 12.24 8.92
C LEU A 76 4.47 12.49 10.44
N PRO A 77 5.19 13.47 11.01
CA PRO A 77 5.00 13.94 12.37
C PRO A 77 3.53 14.24 12.69
N SER A 78 3.11 13.97 13.94
CA SER A 78 1.72 14.18 14.39
C SER A 78 1.26 15.63 14.27
N GLU A 79 2.19 16.58 14.38
CA GLU A 79 1.98 18.03 14.23
C GLU A 79 1.44 18.40 12.83
N LEU A 80 1.80 17.62 11.80
CA LEU A 80 1.34 17.81 10.41
C LEU A 80 0.03 17.06 10.11
N LYS A 81 -0.44 16.21 11.04
CA LYS A 81 -1.58 15.29 10.84
C LYS A 81 -2.89 15.77 11.45
N GLY A 82 -2.94 16.98 12.02
CA GLY A 82 -4.00 17.45 12.91
C GLY A 82 -5.45 17.15 12.49
N SER A 83 -5.79 17.19 11.19
CA SER A 83 -7.16 16.90 10.71
C SER A 83 -7.39 15.51 10.07
N LEU A 84 -6.34 14.68 9.97
CA LEU A 84 -6.38 13.42 9.20
C LEU A 84 -6.94 12.21 9.95
N SER A 85 -7.40 12.36 11.20
CA SER A 85 -7.83 11.23 12.06
C SER A 85 -8.99 10.41 11.49
N ARG A 86 -10.01 11.07 10.92
CA ARG A 86 -11.17 10.41 10.28
C ARG A 86 -10.82 9.70 8.96
N PRO A 87 -10.25 10.36 7.94
CA PRO A 87 -9.91 9.68 6.68
C PRO A 87 -8.92 8.55 6.91
N TYR A 88 -8.02 8.69 7.88
CA TYR A 88 -7.10 7.63 8.26
C TYR A 88 -7.79 6.36 8.77
N SER A 89 -8.83 6.49 9.61
CA SER A 89 -9.58 5.32 10.09
C SER A 89 -10.23 4.53 8.95
N ILE A 90 -10.80 5.24 7.96
CA ILE A 90 -11.44 4.65 6.78
C ILE A 90 -10.41 3.90 5.95
N VAL A 91 -9.24 4.51 5.69
CA VAL A 91 -8.14 3.86 4.98
C VAL A 91 -7.70 2.60 5.71
N ARG A 92 -7.49 2.66 7.03
CA ARG A 92 -7.08 1.49 7.80
C ARG A 92 -8.04 0.30 7.65
N TYR A 93 -9.35 0.54 7.62
CA TYR A 93 -10.32 -0.51 7.34
C TYR A 93 -10.27 -0.99 5.88
N ALA A 94 -10.22 -0.05 4.93
CA ALA A 94 -10.19 -0.33 3.50
C ALA A 94 -8.97 -1.15 3.07
N TYR A 95 -7.84 -1.05 3.77
CA TYR A 95 -6.61 -1.82 3.53
C TYR A 95 -6.35 -2.88 4.62
N SER A 96 -7.41 -3.36 5.26
CA SER A 96 -7.31 -4.51 6.16
C SER A 96 -6.84 -5.76 5.40
N SER A 97 -6.19 -6.68 6.10
CA SER A 97 -5.65 -7.89 5.48
C SER A 97 -6.74 -8.74 4.81
N ILE A 98 -7.95 -8.74 5.36
CA ILE A 98 -9.10 -9.44 4.78
C ILE A 98 -9.44 -8.88 3.39
N ILE A 99 -9.51 -7.55 3.25
CA ILE A 99 -9.84 -6.92 1.96
C ILE A 99 -8.71 -7.16 0.95
N ILE A 100 -7.45 -7.00 1.35
CA ILE A 100 -6.32 -7.23 0.45
C ILE A 100 -6.24 -8.68 -0.02
N VAL A 101 -6.42 -9.64 0.90
CA VAL A 101 -6.45 -11.06 0.53
C VAL A 101 -7.62 -11.36 -0.40
N ALA A 102 -8.81 -10.83 -0.14
CA ALA A 102 -9.96 -11.01 -1.03
C ALA A 102 -9.69 -10.47 -2.44
N LEU A 103 -9.09 -9.28 -2.55
CA LEU A 103 -8.71 -8.71 -3.85
C LEU A 103 -7.68 -9.57 -4.59
N ILE A 104 -6.68 -10.09 -3.88
CA ILE A 104 -5.67 -10.99 -4.46
C ILE A 104 -6.33 -12.28 -4.96
N VAL A 105 -7.16 -12.94 -4.14
CA VAL A 105 -7.83 -14.20 -4.52
C VAL A 105 -8.73 -14.01 -5.73
N LEU A 106 -9.59 -12.98 -5.72
CA LEU A 106 -10.47 -12.66 -6.85
C LEU A 106 -9.68 -12.35 -8.13
N SER A 107 -8.51 -11.73 -8.00
CA SER A 107 -7.65 -11.47 -9.17
C SER A 107 -7.08 -12.76 -9.76
N VAL A 108 -6.70 -13.73 -8.92
CA VAL A 108 -6.20 -15.04 -9.38
C VAL A 108 -7.31 -15.82 -10.08
N GLU A 109 -8.52 -15.86 -9.51
CA GLU A 109 -9.67 -16.54 -10.12
C GLU A 109 -10.02 -15.98 -11.49
N SER A 110 -9.83 -14.67 -11.71
CA SER A 110 -10.09 -14.04 -13.01
C SER A 110 -9.04 -14.33 -14.09
N MET A 111 -7.90 -14.94 -13.73
CA MET A 111 -6.81 -15.28 -14.64
C MET A 111 -6.78 -16.76 -15.04
N VAL A 112 -7.59 -17.61 -14.41
CA VAL A 112 -7.76 -19.05 -14.71
C VAL A 112 -8.97 -19.23 -15.63
#